data_AF-A0A2J5PCY6-F1
#
_entry.id   AF-A0A2J5PCY6-F1
#
_cell.length_a   1.000
_cell.length_b   1.000
_cell.length_c   1.000
_cell.angle_alpha   90.00
_cell.angle_beta   90.00
_cell.angle_gamma   90.00
#
_symmetry.space_group_name_H-M   'P 1'
#
loop_
_entity.id
_entity.type
_entity.pdbx_description
1 polymer ?
#
loop_
_entity_poly.entity_id
_entity_poly.type
_entity_poly.pdbx_seq_one_letter_code
_entity_poly.pdbx_strand_id
1 'polypeptide(L)'
;EERQQLGAWLAGWMQQEAGPMAQIIAEVSLAFNHLWQDLGLASRAELRLLMIDCFPQLVAMNEHNMRWKKFFYRQRCLLQQGEVICRSPSCDECRERSVCFE
;
A
#
# COMPACT_ATOMS: atom_id res chain seq x y z
N GLU A 1 -14.77 9.71 3.16
CA GLU A 1 -14.07 10.32 2.00
C GLU A 1 -12.77 9.60 1.65
N GLU A 2 -11.77 9.54 2.54
CA GLU A 2 -10.46 8.90 2.27
C GLU A 2 -10.56 7.47 1.73
N ARG A 3 -11.44 6.65 2.33
CA ARG A 3 -11.72 5.28 1.92
C ARG A 3 -12.16 5.14 0.46
N GLN A 4 -13.12 5.96 0.05
CA GLN A 4 -13.68 5.93 -1.30
C GLN A 4 -12.61 6.34 -2.32
N GLN A 5 -11.83 7.36 -1.98
CA GLN A 5 -10.72 7.80 -2.83
C GLN A 5 -9.64 6.72 -2.94
N LEU A 6 -9.32 6.01 -1.84
CA LEU A 6 -8.34 4.91 -1.88
C LEU A 6 -8.85 3.74 -2.72
N GLY A 7 -10.12 3.36 -2.53
CA GLY A 7 -10.75 2.28 -3.30
C GLY A 7 -10.80 2.60 -4.80
N ALA A 8 -11.17 3.83 -5.17
CA ALA A 8 -11.17 4.27 -6.56
C ALA A 8 -9.76 4.26 -7.16
N TRP A 9 -8.75 4.72 -6.41
CA TRP A 9 -7.36 4.67 -6.84
C TRP A 9 -6.89 3.22 -7.04
N LEU A 10 -7.12 2.34 -6.06
CA LEU A 10 -6.77 0.91 -6.14
C LEU A 10 -7.46 0.21 -7.31
N ALA A 11 -8.72 0.53 -7.60
CA ALA A 11 -9.46 -0.06 -8.70
C ALA A 11 -8.79 0.19 -10.06
N GLY A 12 -8.10 1.32 -10.24
CA GLY A 12 -7.32 1.62 -11.44
C GLY A 12 -6.07 0.74 -11.63
N TRP A 13 -5.64 0.03 -10.59
CA TRP A 13 -4.47 -0.86 -10.61
C TRP A 13 -4.82 -2.35 -10.44
N MET A 14 -6.09 -2.66 -10.25
CA MET A 14 -6.57 -4.00 -9.95
C MET A 14 -6.64 -4.85 -11.22
N GLN A 15 -6.28 -6.13 -11.12
CA GLN A 15 -6.57 -7.11 -12.17
C GLN A 15 -8.08 -7.25 -12.38
N GLN A 16 -8.51 -7.51 -13.62
CA GLN A 16 -9.94 -7.55 -13.99
C GLN A 16 -10.74 -8.55 -13.14
N GLU A 17 -10.14 -9.70 -12.81
CA GLU A 17 -10.81 -10.79 -12.07
C GLU A 17 -10.58 -10.71 -10.55
N ALA A 18 -9.79 -9.75 -10.06
CA ALA A 18 -9.50 -9.60 -8.64
C ALA A 18 -10.57 -8.81 -7.87
N GLY A 19 -11.69 -8.46 -8.52
CA GLY A 19 -12.81 -7.81 -7.84
C GLY A 19 -13.39 -8.72 -6.74
N PRO A 20 -13.73 -8.20 -5.54
CA PRO A 20 -13.82 -6.78 -5.16
C PRO A 20 -12.62 -6.26 -4.34
N MET A 21 -11.39 -6.75 -4.58
CA MET A 21 -10.26 -6.56 -3.66
C MET A 21 -9.87 -5.09 -3.43
N ALA A 22 -10.04 -4.21 -4.42
CA ALA A 22 -9.77 -2.77 -4.26
C ALA A 22 -10.59 -2.13 -3.12
N GLN A 23 -11.86 -2.52 -2.97
CA GLN A 23 -12.72 -2.01 -1.90
C GLN A 23 -12.35 -2.61 -0.55
N ILE A 24 -12.08 -3.93 -0.51
CA ILE A 24 -11.66 -4.63 0.71
C ILE A 24 -10.36 -4.02 1.24
N ILE A 25 -9.33 -3.86 0.40
CA ILE A 25 -8.06 -3.28 0.83
C ILE A 25 -8.23 -1.83 1.28
N ALA A 26 -9.07 -1.04 0.61
CA ALA A 26 -9.32 0.34 1.02
C ALA A 26 -10.02 0.43 2.39
N GLU A 27 -10.98 -0.45 2.66
CA GLU A 27 -11.66 -0.57 3.95
C GLU A 27 -10.65 -0.89 5.06
N VAL A 28 -9.88 -1.96 4.85
CA VAL A 28 -8.96 -2.50 5.86
C VAL A 28 -7.72 -1.62 6.05
N SER A 29 -7.34 -0.83 5.04
CA SER A 29 -6.24 0.12 5.14
C SER A 29 -6.43 1.19 6.22
N LEU A 30 -7.68 1.48 6.58
CA LEU A 30 -8.04 2.46 7.61
C LEU A 30 -8.16 1.86 9.02
N ALA A 31 -8.07 0.53 9.15
CA ALA A 31 -8.02 -0.14 10.44
C ALA A 31 -6.65 0.08 11.13
N PHE A 32 -6.58 -0.22 12.43
CA PHE A 32 -5.45 0.14 13.27
C PHE A 32 -4.21 -0.74 13.07
N ASN A 33 -4.37 -2.05 12.84
CA ASN A 33 -3.25 -2.97 12.86
C ASN A 33 -2.50 -3.01 11.52
N HIS A 34 -1.59 -3.97 11.36
CA HIS A 34 -1.00 -4.21 10.05
C HIS A 34 -2.06 -4.70 9.08
N LEU A 35 -1.96 -4.29 7.81
CA LEU A 35 -2.94 -4.63 6.77
C LEU A 35 -3.18 -6.15 6.67
N TRP A 36 -2.13 -6.96 6.82
CA TRP A 36 -2.25 -8.42 6.76
C TRP A 36 -3.03 -8.99 7.95
N GLN A 37 -2.88 -8.42 9.14
CA GLN A 37 -3.62 -8.85 10.34
C GLN A 37 -5.10 -8.53 10.20
N ASP A 38 -5.41 -7.30 9.78
CA ASP A 38 -6.80 -6.86 9.65
C ASP A 38 -7.51 -7.54 8.45
N LEU A 39 -6.75 -8.10 7.49
CA LEU A 39 -7.26 -8.98 6.43
C LEU A 39 -7.42 -10.45 6.88
N GLY A 40 -6.99 -10.80 8.10
CA GLY A 40 -7.03 -12.18 8.61
C GLY A 40 -5.97 -13.12 7.99
N LEU A 41 -4.93 -12.58 7.38
CA LEU A 41 -3.82 -13.35 6.82
C LEU A 41 -2.84 -13.78 7.92
N ALA A 42 -2.11 -14.87 7.71
CA ALA A 42 -1.16 -15.38 8.70
C ALA A 42 0.14 -14.57 8.74
N SER A 43 0.48 -13.85 7.67
CA SER A 43 1.74 -13.10 7.60
C SER A 43 1.75 -11.98 6.55
N ARG A 44 2.76 -11.12 6.65
CA ARG A 44 3.09 -10.14 5.61
C ARG A 44 3.47 -10.79 4.27
N ALA A 45 4.00 -12.02 4.29
CA ALA A 45 4.33 -12.75 3.07
C ALA A 45 3.06 -13.17 2.31
N GLU A 46 2.03 -13.63 3.01
CA GLU A 46 0.72 -13.93 2.41
C GLU A 46 0.07 -12.68 1.82
N LEU A 47 0.19 -11.54 2.50
CA LEU A 47 -0.25 -10.27 1.94
C LEU A 47 0.49 -9.93 0.65
N ARG A 48 1.80 -10.22 0.55
CA ARG A 48 2.54 -10.01 -0.70
C ARG A 48 2.00 -10.90 -1.82
N LEU A 49 1.67 -12.17 -1.56
CA LEU A 49 1.06 -13.07 -2.54
C LEU A 49 -0.29 -12.54 -3.02
N LEU A 50 -1.18 -12.18 -2.08
CA LEU A 50 -2.47 -11.57 -2.41
C LEU A 50 -2.31 -10.31 -3.27
N MET A 51 -1.33 -9.46 -2.96
CA MET A 51 -1.04 -8.26 -3.74
C MET A 51 -0.44 -8.57 -5.12
N ILE A 52 0.34 -9.64 -5.27
CA ILE A 52 0.84 -10.09 -6.58
C ILE A 52 -0.34 -10.49 -7.47
N ASP A 53 -1.27 -11.27 -6.93
CA ASP A 53 -2.41 -11.78 -7.70
C ASP A 53 -3.38 -10.65 -8.06
N CYS A 54 -3.61 -9.70 -7.14
CA CYS A 54 -4.62 -8.67 -7.32
C CYS A 54 -4.09 -7.36 -7.95
N PHE A 55 -2.85 -6.97 -7.66
CA PHE A 55 -2.25 -5.67 -8.01
C PHE A 55 -0.77 -5.79 -8.43
N PRO A 56 -0.42 -6.62 -9.43
CA PRO A 56 0.98 -6.93 -9.76
C PRO A 56 1.80 -5.69 -10.14
N GLN A 57 1.20 -4.69 -10.78
CA GLN A 57 1.87 -3.43 -11.10
C GLN A 57 2.25 -2.65 -9.84
N LEU A 58 1.38 -2.60 -8.82
CA LEU A 58 1.71 -1.97 -7.54
C LEU A 58 2.80 -2.73 -6.80
N VAL A 59 2.87 -4.06 -6.94
CA VAL A 59 3.98 -4.86 -6.39
C VAL A 59 5.30 -4.50 -7.05
N ALA A 60 5.32 -4.35 -8.38
CA ALA A 60 6.52 -3.93 -9.11
C ALA A 60 6.96 -2.51 -8.69
N MET A 61 6.01 -1.59 -8.49
CA MET A 61 6.31 -0.24 -7.98
C MET A 61 6.75 -0.21 -6.51
N ASN A 62 6.33 -1.20 -5.71
CA ASN A 62 6.72 -1.37 -4.32
C ASN A 62 7.90 -2.36 -4.18
N GLU A 63 8.94 -2.19 -5.00
CA GLU A 63 10.08 -3.11 -5.11
C GLU A 63 10.83 -3.31 -3.78
N HIS A 64 10.98 -2.24 -2.99
CA HIS A 64 11.62 -2.27 -1.68
C HIS A 64 10.70 -2.77 -0.56
N ASN A 65 9.51 -3.26 -0.92
CA ASN A 65 8.55 -3.85 0.00
C ASN A 65 8.16 -2.91 1.15
N MET A 66 7.89 -1.63 0.86
CA MET A 66 7.35 -0.69 1.85
C MET A 66 6.01 -1.21 2.40
N ARG A 67 5.70 -0.89 3.66
CA ARG A 67 4.39 -1.17 4.25
C ARG A 67 3.28 -0.62 3.35
N TRP A 68 2.35 -1.49 2.96
CA TRP A 68 1.33 -1.16 1.96
C TRP A 68 0.53 0.09 2.28
N LYS A 69 0.07 0.27 3.53
CA LYS A 69 -0.64 1.49 3.96
C LYS A 69 0.20 2.77 3.72
N LYS A 70 1.50 2.73 4.04
CA LYS A 70 2.44 3.84 3.80
C LYS A 70 2.69 4.06 2.30
N PHE A 71 2.84 2.97 1.54
CA PHE A 71 3.01 3.04 0.10
C PHE A 71 1.80 3.69 -0.59
N PHE A 72 0.57 3.27 -0.26
CA PHE A 72 -0.65 3.86 -0.82
C PHE A 72 -0.74 5.37 -0.54
N TYR A 73 -0.51 5.77 0.71
CA TYR A 73 -0.49 7.17 1.10
C TYR A 73 0.56 7.95 0.29
N ARG A 74 1.80 7.44 0.20
CA ARG A 74 2.88 8.07 -0.55
C ARG A 74 2.53 8.24 -2.03
N GLN A 75 2.02 7.20 -2.70
CA GLN A 75 1.64 7.27 -4.12
C GLN A 75 0.51 8.30 -4.34
N ARG A 76 -0.49 8.31 -3.46
CA ARG A 76 -1.59 9.27 -3.56
C ARG A 76 -1.16 10.71 -3.32
N CYS A 77 -0.31 10.96 -2.32
CA CYS A 77 0.27 12.28 -2.09
C CYS A 77 1.10 12.74 -3.30
N LEU A 78 1.90 11.86 -3.88
CA LEU A 78 2.67 12.15 -5.09
C LEU A 78 1.76 12.57 -6.26
N LEU A 79 0.65 11.85 -6.48
CA LEU A 79 -0.32 12.18 -7.52
C LEU A 79 -1.05 13.51 -7.28
N GLN A 80 -1.31 13.87 -6.02
CA GLN A 80 -2.03 15.09 -5.66
C GLN A 80 -1.13 16.34 -5.60
N GLN A 81 0.10 16.19 -5.13
CA GLN A 81 1.00 17.30 -4.78
C GLN A 81 2.26 17.35 -5.67
N GLY A 82 2.49 16.33 -6.50
CA GLY A 82 3.66 16.23 -7.37
C GLY A 82 4.95 15.78 -6.66
N GLU A 83 4.99 15.88 -5.32
CA GLU A 83 6.14 15.47 -4.51
C GLU A 83 5.72 14.82 -3.19
N VAL A 84 6.59 13.95 -2.66
CA VAL A 84 6.53 13.50 -1.27
C VAL A 84 7.87 13.84 -0.63
N ILE A 85 7.85 14.74 0.34
CA ILE A 85 9.07 15.22 0.99
C ILE A 85 9.46 14.24 2.10
N CYS A 86 10.53 13.47 1.86
CA CYS A 86 11.31 12.83 2.91
C CYS A 86 12.52 13.72 3.20
N ARG A 87 12.80 14.03 4.47
CA ARG A 87 13.93 14.88 4.85
C ARG A 87 15.28 14.16 4.84
N SER A 88 15.28 12.84 4.69
CA SER A 88 16.51 12.05 4.65
C SER A 88 17.06 12.00 3.22
N PRO A 89 18.39 12.11 3.04
CA PRO A 89 19.03 12.01 1.72
C PRO A 89 18.88 10.64 1.06
N SER A 90 18.67 9.57 1.83
CA SER A 90 18.40 8.22 1.34
C SER A 90 17.52 7.44 2.31
N CYS A 91 16.84 6.38 1.84
CA CYS A 91 16.04 5.55 2.76
C CYS A 91 16.92 4.84 3.81
N ASP A 92 18.18 4.52 3.50
CA ASP A 92 19.06 3.77 4.40
C ASP A 92 19.64 4.62 5.54
N GLU A 93 19.71 5.95 5.36
CA GLU A 93 20.11 6.90 6.42
C GLU A 93 18.91 7.50 7.17
N CYS A 94 17.68 7.08 6.82
CA CYS A 94 16.48 7.56 7.46
C CYS A 94 16.28 6.90 8.83
N ARG A 95 16.32 7.70 9.90
CA ARG A 95 16.07 7.21 11.28
C ARG A 95 14.68 6.58 11.46
N GLU A 96 13.73 6.94 10.59
CA GLU A 96 12.36 6.41 10.58
C GLU A 96 12.15 5.31 9.52
N ARG A 97 13.23 4.75 8.95
CA ARG A 97 13.15 3.70 7.92
C ARG A 97 12.29 2.51 8.35
N SER A 98 12.43 2.05 9.59
CA SER A 98 11.59 0.96 10.14
C SER A 98 10.09 1.30 10.10
N VAL A 99 9.72 2.57 10.28
CA VAL A 99 8.33 3.05 10.16
C VAL A 99 7.82 2.98 8.71
N CYS A 100 8.68 2.86 7.72
CA CYS A 100 8.26 2.66 6.34
C CYS A 100 8.29 1.18 5.95
N PHE A 101 9.21 0.38 6.49
CA PHE A 101 9.54 -0.94 5.93
C PHE A 101 9.40 -2.14 6.87
N GLU A 102 9.27 -1.97 8.18
CA GLU A 102 9.13 -3.07 9.15
C GLU A 102 7.66 -3.32 9.53
#